data_AF-A0A843H848-F1
#
_entry.id   AF-A0A843H848-F1
#
_cell.length_a   1.000
_cell.length_b   1.000
_cell.length_c   1.000
_cell.angle_alpha   90.00
_cell.angle_beta   90.00
_cell.angle_gamma   90.00
#
_symmetry.space_group_name_H-M   'P 1'
#
loop_
_entity.id
_entity.type
_entity.pdbx_description
1 polymer ?
#
loop_
_entity_poly.entity_id
_entity_poly.type
_entity_poly.pdbx_seq_one_letter_code
_entity_poly.pdbx_strand_id
1 'polypeptide(L)'
;MEVIEVSRQIMEYLGVFEGSKPVLHDADAMIIKGKTHDKLKEDEIVPKLEELFEHMNIKRIYLSSQKAKEFTDRADKKLRRVAEVYDESAGISGLERMKQSFEMTGCVADYMIGEIDSDIVVYVMVWFDKSDYWPMFVESAVIRLDPDDDEE
;
A
#
# COMPACT_ATOMS: atom_id res chain seq x y z
N MET A 1 -0.91 -16.15 5.01
CA MET A 1 -1.92 -15.28 5.69
C MET A 1 -3.09 -14.96 4.73
N GLU A 2 -4.28 -14.57 5.18
CA GLU A 2 -5.38 -14.11 4.28
C GLU A 2 -5.25 -12.62 3.94
N VAL A 3 -5.50 -12.23 2.69
CA VAL A 3 -5.38 -10.83 2.20
C VAL A 3 -6.20 -9.86 3.05
N ILE A 4 -7.46 -10.21 3.32
CA ILE A 4 -8.39 -9.39 4.11
C ILE A 4 -7.89 -9.19 5.55
N GLU A 5 -7.32 -10.24 6.14
CA GLU A 5 -6.78 -10.18 7.50
C GLU A 5 -5.58 -9.24 7.57
N VAL A 6 -4.65 -9.35 6.61
CA VAL A 6 -3.48 -8.47 6.52
C VAL A 6 -3.92 -7.00 6.40
N SER A 7 -4.84 -6.72 5.48
CA SER A 7 -5.33 -5.35 5.26
C SER A 7 -6.00 -4.79 6.51
N ARG A 8 -6.81 -5.59 7.21
CA ARG A 8 -7.43 -5.17 8.48
C ARG A 8 -6.36 -4.81 9.53
N GLN A 9 -5.37 -5.66 9.71
CA GLN A 9 -4.30 -5.46 10.70
C GLN A 9 -3.48 -4.20 10.40
N ILE A 10 -3.16 -3.93 9.13
CA ILE A 10 -2.48 -2.68 8.72
C ILE A 10 -3.32 -1.46 9.11
N MET A 11 -4.61 -1.48 8.76
CA MET A 11 -5.49 -0.34 9.00
C MET A 11 -5.76 -0.14 10.50
N GLU A 12 -5.83 -1.21 11.29
CA GLU A 12 -5.93 -1.14 12.76
C GLU A 12 -4.65 -0.59 13.38
N TYR A 13 -3.48 -1.05 12.95
CA TYR A 13 -2.18 -0.58 13.47
C TYR A 13 -1.98 0.92 13.24
N LEU A 14 -2.40 1.41 12.07
CA LEU A 14 -2.30 2.83 11.70
C LEU A 14 -3.46 3.68 12.25
N GLY A 15 -4.37 3.12 13.05
CA GLY A 15 -5.46 3.85 13.68
C GLY A 15 -6.51 4.39 12.68
N VAL A 16 -6.63 3.75 11.52
CA VAL A 16 -7.48 4.21 10.40
C VAL A 16 -8.65 3.26 10.09
N PHE A 17 -8.89 2.25 10.94
CA PHE A 17 -9.94 1.26 10.69
C PHE A 17 -11.35 1.88 10.69
N GLU A 18 -11.65 2.76 11.64
CA GLU A 18 -12.97 3.39 11.77
C GLU A 18 -13.21 4.39 10.62
N GLY A 19 -14.17 4.09 9.75
CA GLY A 19 -14.45 4.90 8.57
C GLY A 19 -13.55 4.61 7.35
N SER A 20 -12.73 3.55 7.42
CA SER A 20 -12.05 3.02 6.23
C SER A 20 -13.06 2.56 5.18
N LYS A 21 -12.69 2.72 3.91
CA LYS A 21 -13.50 2.35 2.76
C LYS A 21 -12.70 1.45 1.83
N PRO A 22 -13.19 0.24 1.52
CA PRO A 22 -12.58 -0.57 0.47
C PRO A 22 -12.79 0.13 -0.88
N VAL A 23 -11.70 0.28 -1.61
CA VAL A 23 -11.68 0.68 -3.03
C VAL A 23 -11.77 -0.55 -3.91
N LEU A 24 -11.10 -1.63 -3.49
CA LEU A 24 -11.17 -2.96 -4.10
C LEU A 24 -11.35 -3.99 -2.98
N HIS A 25 -12.24 -4.95 -3.19
CA HIS A 25 -12.52 -6.02 -2.25
C HIS A 25 -12.69 -7.34 -3.01
N ASP A 26 -11.58 -8.08 -3.14
CA ASP A 26 -11.50 -9.41 -3.71
C ASP A 26 -10.77 -10.36 -2.74
N ALA A 27 -10.96 -11.67 -2.88
CA ALA A 27 -10.32 -12.66 -2.04
C ALA A 27 -8.77 -12.62 -2.14
N ASP A 28 -8.26 -12.29 -3.34
CA ASP A 28 -6.83 -12.22 -3.62
C ASP A 28 -6.28 -10.80 -3.68
N ALA A 29 -7.12 -9.77 -3.63
CA ALA A 29 -6.66 -8.39 -3.65
C ALA A 29 -7.60 -7.48 -2.87
N MET A 30 -7.02 -6.67 -1.97
CA MET A 30 -7.77 -5.69 -1.20
C MET A 30 -7.04 -4.35 -1.23
N ILE A 31 -7.75 -3.30 -1.61
CA ILE A 31 -7.27 -1.92 -1.53
C ILE A 31 -8.20 -1.17 -0.59
N ILE A 32 -7.67 -0.64 0.50
CA ILE A 32 -8.44 0.10 1.50
C ILE A 32 -7.84 1.48 1.68
N LYS A 33 -8.71 2.49 1.70
CA LYS A 33 -8.37 3.87 2.08
C LYS A 33 -8.97 4.19 3.45
N GLY A 34 -8.20 4.87 4.28
CA GLY A 34 -8.66 5.37 5.58
C GLY A 34 -8.11 6.76 5.86
N LYS A 35 -8.68 7.40 6.88
CA LYS A 35 -8.22 8.68 7.39
C LYS A 35 -8.11 8.58 8.89
N THR A 36 -7.14 9.27 9.47
CA THR A 36 -6.96 9.38 10.92
C THR A 36 -6.75 10.84 11.30
N HIS A 37 -7.07 11.15 12.56
CA HIS A 37 -6.72 12.41 13.19
C HIS A 37 -5.32 12.39 13.80
N ASP A 38 -4.67 11.22 13.84
CA ASP A 38 -3.25 11.11 14.17
C ASP A 38 -2.42 11.89 13.15
N LYS A 39 -1.36 12.52 13.66
CA LYS A 39 -0.50 13.40 12.88
C LYS A 39 0.93 12.92 12.98
N LEU A 40 1.40 12.28 11.91
CA LEU A 40 2.82 12.06 11.70
C LEU A 40 3.42 13.31 11.10
N LYS A 41 4.65 13.63 11.51
CA LYS A 41 5.51 14.54 10.76
C LYS A 41 6.12 13.83 9.56
N GLU A 42 6.63 14.61 8.61
CA GLU A 42 7.28 14.10 7.41
C GLU A 42 8.42 13.11 7.73
N ASP A 43 9.23 13.42 8.73
CA ASP A 43 10.34 12.58 9.20
C ASP A 43 9.91 11.35 10.01
N GLU A 44 8.63 11.27 10.40
CA GLU A 44 8.07 10.16 11.18
C GLU A 44 7.37 9.10 10.31
N ILE A 45 7.07 9.40 9.03
CA ILE A 45 6.35 8.48 8.14
C ILE A 45 7.13 7.18 7.93
N VAL A 46 8.36 7.28 7.43
CA VAL A 46 9.18 6.09 7.13
C VAL A 46 9.45 5.25 8.38
N PRO A 47 9.89 5.81 9.53
CA PRO A 47 10.01 5.06 10.77
C PRO A 47 8.71 4.34 11.17
N LYS A 48 7.56 5.00 11.03
CA LYS A 48 6.28 4.38 11.38
C LYS A 48 5.92 3.19 10.50
N LEU A 49 6.23 3.28 9.21
CA LEU A 49 6.05 2.17 8.26
C LEU A 49 7.04 1.03 8.53
N GLU A 50 8.27 1.33 8.94
CA GLU A 50 9.26 0.31 9.36
C GLU A 50 8.77 -0.45 10.59
N GLU A 51 8.26 0.25 11.61
CA GLU A 51 7.66 -0.38 12.80
C GLU A 51 6.48 -1.28 12.44
N LEU A 52 5.58 -0.81 11.56
CA LEU A 52 4.45 -1.61 11.06
C LEU A 52 4.94 -2.89 10.40
N PHE A 53 5.94 -2.78 9.53
CA PHE A 53 6.47 -3.90 8.78
C PHE A 53 7.15 -4.91 9.69
N GLU A 54 7.91 -4.45 10.68
CA GLU A 54 8.50 -5.32 11.70
C GLU A 54 7.43 -6.01 12.54
N HIS A 55 6.42 -5.26 13.01
CA HIS A 55 5.31 -5.78 13.81
C HIS A 55 4.54 -6.89 13.10
N MET A 56 4.33 -6.74 11.80
CA MET A 56 3.58 -7.68 10.96
C MET A 56 4.46 -8.73 10.25
N ASN A 57 5.77 -8.74 10.51
CA ASN A 57 6.74 -9.59 9.81
C ASN A 57 6.68 -9.45 8.28
N ILE A 58 6.41 -8.23 7.81
CA ILE A 58 6.45 -7.87 6.39
C ILE A 58 7.91 -7.58 6.03
N LYS A 59 8.44 -8.37 5.11
CA LYS A 59 9.80 -8.16 4.62
C LYS A 59 9.81 -7.00 3.62
N ARG A 60 10.48 -5.92 3.97
CA ARG A 60 10.62 -4.74 3.09
C ARG A 60 11.28 -5.12 1.77
N ILE A 61 10.74 -4.58 0.68
CA ILE A 61 11.30 -4.62 -0.65
C ILE A 61 11.77 -3.22 -1.02
N TYR A 62 13.03 -3.08 -1.40
CA TYR A 62 13.58 -1.81 -1.87
C TYR A 62 13.22 -1.58 -3.33
N LEU A 63 12.74 -0.38 -3.67
CA LEU A 63 12.35 0.01 -5.03
C LEU A 63 13.45 -0.16 -6.08
N SER A 64 14.72 -0.03 -5.66
CA SER A 64 15.88 -0.24 -6.53
C SER A 64 16.16 -1.71 -6.87
N SER A 65 15.44 -2.66 -6.25
CA SER A 65 15.65 -4.09 -6.46
C SER A 65 14.90 -4.61 -7.68
N GLN A 66 15.49 -5.60 -8.36
CA GLN A 66 14.82 -6.34 -9.44
C GLN A 66 13.51 -6.98 -8.96
N LYS A 67 13.49 -7.44 -7.70
CA LYS A 67 12.30 -8.01 -7.07
C LYS A 67 11.12 -7.03 -6.99
N ALA A 68 11.37 -5.76 -6.70
CA ALA A 68 10.32 -4.73 -6.70
C ALA A 68 9.63 -4.63 -8.07
N LYS A 69 10.42 -4.70 -9.15
CA LYS A 69 9.91 -4.64 -10.52
C LYS A 69 9.05 -5.86 -10.86
N GLU A 70 9.53 -7.06 -10.54
CA GLU A 70 8.78 -8.30 -10.77
C GLU A 70 7.46 -8.33 -9.99
N PHE A 71 7.49 -7.91 -8.73
CA PHE A 71 6.30 -7.84 -7.89
C PHE A 71 5.31 -6.79 -8.39
N THR A 72 5.80 -5.66 -8.92
CA THR A 72 4.98 -4.65 -9.61
C THR A 72 4.23 -5.27 -10.77
N ASP A 73 4.96 -5.89 -11.68
CA ASP A 73 4.37 -6.39 -12.92
C ASP A 73 3.33 -7.48 -12.64
N ARG A 74 3.58 -8.35 -11.64
CA ARG A 74 2.63 -9.39 -11.21
C ARG A 74 1.41 -8.81 -10.48
N ALA A 75 1.63 -7.84 -9.59
CA ALA A 75 0.53 -7.16 -8.88
C ALA A 75 -0.39 -6.42 -9.87
N ASP A 76 0.18 -5.65 -10.81
CA ASP A 76 -0.58 -4.92 -11.83
C ASP A 76 -1.39 -5.89 -12.72
N LYS A 77 -0.81 -7.03 -13.12
CA LYS A 77 -1.51 -8.10 -13.86
C LYS A 77 -2.66 -8.69 -13.05
N LYS A 78 -2.49 -8.92 -11.74
CA LYS A 78 -3.55 -9.44 -10.85
C LYS A 78 -4.67 -8.41 -10.73
N LEU A 79 -4.35 -7.16 -10.41
CA LEU A 79 -5.33 -6.08 -10.26
C LEU A 79 -6.16 -5.84 -11.53
N ARG A 80 -5.54 -5.89 -12.72
CA ARG A 80 -6.27 -5.80 -14.00
C ARG A 80 -7.31 -6.91 -14.20
N ARG A 81 -7.17 -8.07 -13.54
CA ARG A 81 -8.10 -9.20 -13.63
C ARG A 81 -9.23 -9.11 -12.60
N VAL A 82 -8.94 -8.59 -11.40
CA VAL A 82 -9.89 -8.57 -10.28
C VAL A 82 -10.60 -7.23 -10.09
N ALA A 83 -10.04 -6.12 -10.61
CA ALA A 83 -10.70 -4.82 -10.57
C ALA A 83 -11.71 -4.68 -11.71
N GLU A 84 -12.98 -4.42 -11.38
CA GLU A 84 -14.03 -4.12 -12.39
C GLU A 84 -13.71 -2.85 -13.19
N VAL A 85 -13.06 -1.88 -12.55
CA VAL A 85 -12.50 -0.67 -13.16
C VAL A 85 -11.06 -0.52 -12.66
N TYR A 86 -10.09 -0.91 -13.49
CA TYR A 86 -8.68 -0.73 -13.18
C TYR A 86 -8.26 0.71 -13.48
N ASP A 87 -8.00 1.49 -12.45
CA ASP A 87 -7.25 2.74 -12.57
C ASP A 87 -5.76 2.40 -12.59
N GLU A 88 -5.01 2.85 -13.60
CA GLU A 88 -3.56 2.64 -13.69
C GLU A 88 -2.79 3.32 -12.53
N SER A 89 -3.48 4.13 -11.72
CA SER A 89 -3.00 4.65 -10.44
C SER A 89 -2.97 3.61 -9.31
N ALA A 90 -3.60 2.44 -9.46
CA ALA A 90 -3.72 1.40 -8.41
C ALA A 90 -2.54 0.42 -8.33
N GLY A 91 -1.58 0.48 -9.27
CA GLY A 91 -0.33 -0.30 -9.26
C GLY A 91 0.87 0.41 -8.62
N ILE A 92 2.04 -0.24 -8.45
CA ILE A 92 3.26 0.43 -7.91
C ILE A 92 3.67 1.61 -8.80
N SER A 93 3.59 1.45 -10.12
CA SER A 93 3.86 2.55 -11.06
C SER A 93 2.90 3.73 -10.85
N GLY A 94 1.70 3.45 -10.33
CA GLY A 94 0.73 4.42 -9.85
C GLY A 94 1.14 5.12 -8.55
N LEU A 95 1.70 4.40 -7.57
CA LEU A 95 2.11 4.95 -6.27
C LEU A 95 3.18 6.05 -6.40
N GLU A 96 4.21 5.84 -7.20
CA GLU A 96 5.26 6.86 -7.39
C GLU A 96 4.70 8.11 -8.09
N ARG A 97 3.85 7.93 -9.11
CA ARG A 97 3.14 9.04 -9.77
C ARG A 97 2.18 9.75 -8.82
N MET A 98 1.55 9.01 -7.93
CA MET A 98 0.62 9.54 -6.93
C MET A 98 1.37 10.35 -5.88
N LYS A 99 2.50 9.85 -5.38
CA LYS A 99 3.42 10.58 -4.49
C LYS A 99 3.83 11.90 -5.11
N GLN A 100 4.37 11.87 -6.33
CA GLN A 100 4.79 13.09 -7.04
C GLN A 100 3.64 14.09 -7.22
N SER A 101 2.44 13.61 -7.55
CA SER A 101 1.25 14.47 -7.71
C SER A 101 0.83 15.12 -6.39
N PHE A 102 0.85 14.38 -5.28
CA PHE A 102 0.57 14.91 -3.96
C PHE A 102 1.63 15.93 -3.53
N GLU A 103 2.92 15.65 -3.75
CA GLU A 103 4.00 16.58 -3.41
C GLU A 103 3.92 17.89 -4.21
N MET A 104 3.57 17.81 -5.51
CA MET A 104 3.35 18.97 -6.36
C MET A 104 2.17 19.85 -5.92
N THR A 105 1.22 19.30 -5.17
CA THR A 105 0.03 20.02 -4.67
C THR A 105 0.18 20.49 -3.22
N GLY A 106 1.38 20.36 -2.63
CA GLY A 106 1.65 20.82 -1.27
C GLY A 106 1.37 19.79 -0.19
N CYS A 107 1.19 18.52 -0.54
CA CYS A 107 1.13 17.43 0.43
C CYS A 107 2.52 16.86 0.73
N VAL A 108 2.64 16.19 1.86
CA VAL A 108 3.69 15.21 2.15
C VAL A 108 3.11 13.85 1.83
N ALA A 109 3.87 12.99 1.16
CA ALA A 109 3.48 11.62 0.87
C ALA A 109 4.69 10.69 0.94
N ASP A 110 4.56 9.54 1.60
CA ASP A 110 5.55 8.48 1.50
C ASP A 110 4.90 7.09 1.56
N TYR A 111 5.62 6.10 1.08
CA TYR A 111 5.11 4.73 0.99
C TYR A 111 6.19 3.68 1.23
N MET A 112 5.74 2.47 1.56
CA MET A 112 6.60 1.31 1.68
C MET A 112 5.99 0.09 1.00
N ILE A 113 6.87 -0.74 0.44
CA ILE A 113 6.53 -1.99 -0.23
C ILE A 113 7.17 -3.14 0.52
N GLY A 114 6.45 -4.24 0.70
CA GLY A 114 7.01 -5.45 1.27
C GLY A 114 6.25 -6.71 0.87
N GLU A 115 6.71 -7.81 1.44
CA GLU A 115 6.16 -9.13 1.17
C GLU A 115 5.88 -9.92 2.44
N ILE A 116 4.90 -10.82 2.35
CA ILE A 116 4.57 -11.85 3.34
C ILE A 116 4.50 -13.18 2.60
N ASP A 117 5.03 -14.25 3.20
CA ASP A 117 4.97 -15.62 2.68
C ASP A 117 5.50 -15.81 1.22
N SER A 118 6.19 -14.81 0.66
CA SER A 118 6.72 -14.72 -0.73
C SER A 118 5.69 -14.57 -1.84
N ASP A 119 4.39 -14.68 -1.55
CA ASP A 119 3.30 -14.58 -2.53
C ASP A 119 2.31 -13.44 -2.23
N ILE A 120 2.40 -12.78 -1.06
CA ILE A 120 1.57 -11.63 -0.73
C ILE A 120 2.43 -10.37 -0.79
N VAL A 121 2.04 -9.42 -1.62
CA VAL A 121 2.66 -8.09 -1.69
C VAL A 121 1.82 -7.10 -0.91
N VAL A 122 2.50 -6.26 -0.15
CA VAL A 122 1.90 -5.22 0.68
C VAL A 122 2.43 -3.87 0.25
N TYR A 123 1.50 -2.95 0.03
CA TYR A 123 1.72 -1.54 -0.18
C TYR A 123 1.07 -0.77 0.95
N VAL A 124 1.78 0.21 1.50
CA VAL A 124 1.22 1.15 2.46
C VAL A 124 1.71 2.54 2.09
N MET A 125 0.78 3.44 1.78
CA MET A 125 1.03 4.83 1.47
C MET A 125 0.36 5.72 2.52
N VAL A 126 1.09 6.74 2.97
CA VAL A 126 0.62 7.76 3.90
C VAL A 126 0.77 9.12 3.23
N TRP A 127 -0.24 9.97 3.33
CA TRP A 127 -0.14 11.36 2.88
C TRP A 127 -0.98 12.31 3.72
N PHE A 128 -0.54 13.58 3.76
CA PHE A 128 -1.23 14.66 4.45
C PHE A 128 -0.79 16.01 3.88
N ASP A 129 -1.60 17.05 4.11
CA ASP A 129 -1.31 18.40 3.64
C ASP A 129 -0.24 19.09 4.52
N LYS A 130 0.72 19.80 3.92
CA LYS A 130 1.82 20.48 4.65
C LYS A 130 1.33 21.60 5.59
N SER A 131 0.14 22.14 5.35
CA SER A 131 -0.48 23.16 6.22
C SER A 131 -1.02 22.59 7.53
N ASP A 132 -0.99 21.26 7.70
CA ASP A 132 -1.40 20.54 8.91
C ASP A 132 -2.88 20.76 9.28
N TYR A 133 -3.68 21.25 8.33
CA TYR A 133 -5.11 21.53 8.47
C TYR A 133 -5.99 20.32 8.16
N TRP A 134 -5.54 19.46 7.24
CA TRP A 134 -6.27 18.28 6.77
C TRP A 134 -5.84 17.01 7.54
N PRO A 135 -6.74 16.00 7.65
CA PRO A 135 -6.40 14.74 8.31
C PRO A 135 -5.29 14.02 7.54
N MET A 136 -4.62 13.09 8.22
CA MET A 136 -3.72 12.15 7.57
C MET A 136 -4.53 11.04 6.90
N PHE A 137 -4.10 10.64 5.72
CA PHE A 137 -4.70 9.57 4.94
C PHE A 137 -3.74 8.40 4.82
N VAL A 138 -4.32 7.21 4.78
CA VAL A 138 -3.61 5.96 4.59
C VAL A 138 -4.30 5.18 3.48
N GLU A 139 -3.51 4.62 2.57
CA GLU A 139 -3.95 3.61 1.62
C GLU A 139 -3.10 2.37 1.80
N SER A 140 -3.74 1.22 1.90
CA SER A 140 -3.07 -0.07 1.83
C SER A 140 -3.62 -0.88 0.68
N ALA A 141 -2.71 -1.47 -0.10
CA ALA A 141 -3.03 -2.49 -1.07
C ALA A 141 -2.32 -3.80 -0.68
N VAL A 142 -3.09 -4.86 -0.49
CA VAL A 142 -2.58 -6.21 -0.19
C VAL A 142 -3.04 -7.13 -1.30
N ILE A 143 -2.09 -7.82 -1.92
CA ILE A 143 -2.34 -8.58 -3.15
C ILE A 143 -1.64 -9.91 -3.06
N ARG A 144 -2.39 -11.01 -3.18
CA ARG A 144 -1.85 -12.33 -3.43
C ARG A 144 -1.50 -12.46 -4.91
N LEU A 145 -0.24 -12.72 -5.19
CA LEU A 145 0.26 -13.02 -6.51
C LEU A 145 -0.04 -14.48 -6.85
N ASP A 146 -0.35 -14.74 -8.11
CA ASP A 146 -0.36 -16.09 -8.62
C ASP A 146 1.08 -16.62 -8.68
N PRO A 147 1.32 -17.93 -8.56
CA PRO A 147 2.64 -18.52 -8.79
C PRO A 147 3.21 -18.09 -10.16
N ASP A 148 4.53 -18.00 -10.27
CA ASP A 148 5.16 -17.63 -11.53
C ASP A 148 4.83 -18.67 -12.60
N ASP A 149 4.16 -18.24 -13.68
CA ASP A 149 3.81 -19.07 -14.85
C ASP A 149 5.06 -19.53 -15.66
N ASP A 150 6.28 -19.27 -15.18
CA ASP A 150 7.54 -19.62 -15.84
C ASP A 150 7.98 -21.09 -15.57
N GLU A 151 7.12 -21.92 -14.97
CA GLU A 151 7.26 -23.39 -14.92
C GLU A 151 6.32 -24.09 -15.94
N GLU A 152 6.48 -23.82 -17.23
CA GLU A 152 6.07 -24.74 -18.32
C GLU A 152 7.20 -24.96 -19.34
#